data_AF-A0A0H3G4K1-F1
#
_entry.id   AF-A0A0H3G4K1-F1
#
_cell.length_a   1.000
_cell.length_b   1.000
_cell.length_c   1.000
_cell.angle_alpha   90.00
_cell.angle_beta   90.00
_cell.angle_gamma   90.00
#
_symmetry.space_group_name_H-M   'P 1'
#
loop_
_entity.id
_entity.type
_entity.pdbx_description
1 polymer ?
#
loop_
_entity_poly.entity_id
_entity_poly.type
_entity_poly.pdbx_seq_one_letter_code
_entity_poly.pdbx_strand_id
1 'polypeptide(L)'
;MKLPPVFVFELVENQGLANIALIRPRVIAPDNNLRPGGIVSGIAGLLTLGQENRNLISENRQVINNNTTAIGQNSDRIDANAKGVADNRAAIGQNSGRIDANAKGVADNKAAIGRNSGRIDANAKGVADNKTAIGRNSGRIDTNAKGVADNRAAISQNRGRINANAAGVASNRAAIRQNSAAISALGQRVDGLQGQINSARKEARAGAANAAALSGLRYDNRPGKVSIATGVGGFKGSTALAAGIGYTSKNENARYNVSVAYNEAGTSWNAGASFTLN
;
A
#
# COMPACT_ATOMS: atom_id res chain seq x y z
N MET A 1 -47.49 -90.98 132.78
CA MET A 1 -46.24 -90.62 132.06
C MET A 1 -46.23 -91.32 130.72
N LYS A 2 -46.38 -90.58 129.61
CA LYS A 2 -45.88 -91.01 128.29
C LYS A 2 -44.79 -89.99 127.99
N LEU A 3 -43.52 -90.39 128.06
CA LEU A 3 -42.41 -89.48 127.77
C LEU A 3 -42.54 -89.01 126.31
N PRO A 4 -42.31 -87.72 126.00
CA PRO A 4 -42.31 -87.24 124.62
C PRO A 4 -41.23 -87.97 123.82
N PRO A 5 -41.43 -88.17 122.50
CA PRO A 5 -40.47 -88.85 121.65
C PRO A 5 -39.12 -88.11 121.66
N VAL A 6 -38.05 -88.83 121.96
CA VAL A 6 -36.67 -88.33 121.88
C VAL A 6 -36.18 -88.52 120.44
N PHE A 7 -35.83 -87.42 119.79
CA PHE A 7 -35.16 -87.43 118.49
C PHE A 7 -33.66 -87.52 118.70
N VAL A 8 -33.03 -88.51 118.07
CA VAL A 8 -31.57 -88.67 118.05
C VAL A 8 -31.11 -88.34 116.64
N PHE A 9 -30.13 -87.45 116.51
CA PHE A 9 -29.50 -87.15 115.23
C PHE A 9 -28.21 -87.95 115.12
N GLU A 10 -28.15 -88.85 114.14
CA GLU A 10 -26.93 -89.59 113.82
C GLU A 10 -26.17 -88.81 112.75
N LEU A 11 -24.95 -88.40 113.08
CA LEU A 11 -23.99 -87.91 112.10
C LEU A 11 -23.50 -89.11 111.31
N VAL A 12 -23.99 -89.27 110.08
CA VAL A 12 -23.39 -90.24 109.16
C VAL A 12 -22.08 -89.65 108.67
N GLU A 13 -21.01 -90.37 108.97
CA GLU A 13 -19.61 -90.15 108.65
C GLU A 13 -19.38 -89.22 107.44
N ASN A 14 -18.60 -88.17 107.66
CA ASN A 14 -18.31 -87.11 106.70
C ASN A 14 -17.65 -87.68 105.43
N GLN A 15 -18.44 -87.95 104.39
CA GLN A 15 -17.95 -88.41 103.09
C GLN A 15 -17.41 -87.22 102.27
N GLY A 16 -16.33 -86.62 102.78
CA GLY A 16 -15.21 -86.09 102.00
C GLY A 16 -15.37 -84.88 101.07
N LEU A 17 -16.55 -84.39 100.66
CA LEU A 17 -16.60 -83.37 99.59
C LEU A 17 -17.54 -82.16 99.79
N ALA A 18 -18.23 -82.07 100.91
CA ALA A 18 -18.78 -80.83 101.43
C ALA A 18 -18.94 -81.01 102.93
N ASN A 19 -18.71 -79.97 103.73
CA ASN A 19 -19.00 -79.96 105.18
C ASN A 19 -20.49 -80.13 105.53
N ILE A 20 -21.27 -80.78 104.68
CA ILE A 20 -22.66 -81.15 104.89
C ILE A 20 -22.62 -82.57 105.44
N ALA A 21 -22.52 -82.67 106.77
CA ALA A 21 -22.76 -83.91 107.47
C ALA A 21 -24.16 -84.44 107.09
N LEU A 22 -24.22 -85.68 106.62
CA LEU A 22 -25.50 -86.33 106.33
C LEU A 22 -26.17 -86.67 107.68
N ILE A 23 -27.04 -85.77 108.15
CA ILE A 23 -27.80 -85.99 109.37
C ILE A 23 -28.98 -86.90 109.04
N ARG A 24 -28.98 -88.12 109.60
CA ARG A 24 -30.17 -88.98 109.57
C ARG A 24 -30.91 -88.81 110.90
N PRO A 25 -32.06 -88.13 110.93
CA PRO A 25 -32.88 -88.14 112.13
C PRO A 25 -33.31 -89.59 112.42
N ARG A 26 -33.25 -89.99 113.68
CA ARG A 26 -33.84 -91.22 114.20
C ARG A 26 -34.78 -90.88 115.35
N VAL A 27 -35.83 -91.69 115.49
CA VAL A 27 -36.77 -91.59 116.61
C VAL A 27 -36.55 -92.78 117.52
N ILE A 28 -36.43 -92.56 118.83
CA ILE A 28 -36.46 -93.66 119.80
C ILE A 28 -37.91 -94.16 119.87
N ALA A 29 -38.14 -95.38 119.42
CA ALA A 29 -39.44 -96.03 119.50
C ALA A 29 -39.72 -96.49 120.96
N PRO A 30 -40.99 -96.76 121.32
CA PRO A 30 -41.36 -97.16 122.69
C PRO A 30 -40.69 -98.44 123.19
N ASP A 31 -40.16 -99.27 122.28
CA ASP A 31 -39.35 -100.45 122.53
C ASP A 31 -37.87 -100.12 122.80
N ASN A 32 -37.53 -98.83 122.92
CA ASN A 32 -36.18 -98.28 123.06
C ASN A 32 -35.24 -98.53 121.86
N ASN A 33 -35.77 -98.96 120.70
CA ASN A 33 -34.99 -99.08 119.47
C ASN A 33 -35.00 -97.78 118.66
N LEU A 34 -33.87 -97.43 118.05
CA LEU A 34 -33.79 -96.31 117.12
C LEU A 34 -34.35 -96.67 115.75
N ARG A 35 -35.45 -96.04 115.36
CA ARG A 35 -36.06 -96.18 114.01
C ARG A 35 -35.70 -94.97 113.14
N PRO A 36 -35.54 -95.13 111.81
CA PRO A 36 -35.34 -94.00 110.90
C PRO A 36 -36.46 -92.98 111.07
N GLY A 37 -36.09 -91.72 111.34
CA GLY A 37 -36.99 -90.58 111.20
C GLY A 37 -37.11 -90.23 109.72
N GLY A 38 -38.26 -89.69 109.31
CA GLY A 38 -38.49 -89.25 107.93
C GLY A 38 -37.34 -88.38 107.42
N ILE A 39 -36.90 -88.65 106.21
CA ILE A 39 -35.85 -87.91 105.50
C ILE A 39 -36.26 -86.44 105.44
N VAL A 40 -35.45 -85.53 105.98
CA VAL A 40 -35.76 -84.09 105.88
C VAL A 40 -35.56 -83.68 104.42
N SER A 41 -36.67 -83.50 103.71
CA SER A 41 -36.77 -83.12 102.28
C SER A 41 -35.83 -81.96 101.86
N GLY A 42 -35.38 -81.12 102.80
CA GLY A 42 -34.44 -80.03 102.56
C GLY A 42 -33.02 -80.43 102.13
N ILE A 43 -32.46 -81.55 102.59
CA ILE A 43 -31.05 -81.91 102.26
C ILE A 43 -30.90 -82.31 100.79
N ALA A 44 -31.86 -83.07 100.23
CA ALA A 44 -31.86 -83.44 98.81
C ALA A 44 -31.98 -82.22 97.89
N GLY A 45 -32.83 -81.25 98.26
CA GLY A 45 -32.97 -79.99 97.51
C GLY A 45 -31.67 -79.16 97.48
N LEU A 46 -30.91 -79.14 98.57
CA LEU A 46 -29.62 -78.44 98.64
C LEU A 46 -28.56 -79.05 97.69
N LEU A 47 -28.54 -80.38 97.54
CA LEU A 47 -27.62 -81.06 96.62
C LEU A 47 -27.95 -80.77 95.16
N THR A 48 -29.24 -80.81 94.79
CA THR A 48 -29.74 -80.47 93.45
C THR A 48 -29.39 -79.02 93.09
N LEU A 49 -29.69 -78.07 93.99
CA LEU A 49 -29.32 -76.66 93.83
C LEU A 49 -27.81 -76.47 93.67
N GLY A 50 -27.00 -77.23 94.42
CA GLY A 50 -25.54 -77.20 94.31
C GLY A 50 -25.03 -77.66 92.94
N GLN A 51 -25.69 -78.65 92.31
CA GLN A 51 -25.35 -79.10 90.95
C GLN A 51 -25.82 -78.10 89.89
N GLU A 52 -27.04 -77.56 90.01
CA GLU A 52 -27.56 -76.51 89.13
C GLU A 52 -26.66 -75.27 89.13
N ASN A 53 -26.25 -74.80 90.31
CA ASN A 53 -25.33 -73.68 90.43
C ASN A 53 -23.97 -73.94 89.77
N ARG A 54 -23.43 -75.17 89.86
CA ARG A 54 -22.17 -75.53 89.16
C ARG A 54 -22.32 -75.47 87.65
N ASN A 55 -23.43 -75.99 87.12
CA ASN A 55 -23.72 -75.94 85.68
C ASN A 55 -23.85 -74.49 85.21
N LEU A 56 -24.64 -73.65 85.91
CA LEU A 56 -24.78 -72.22 85.62
C LEU A 56 -23.43 -71.48 85.68
N ILE A 57 -22.56 -71.80 86.63
CA ILE A 57 -21.20 -71.23 86.71
C ILE A 57 -20.35 -71.64 85.50
N SER A 58 -20.46 -72.89 85.06
CA SER A 58 -19.76 -73.39 83.87
C SER A 58 -20.24 -72.70 82.59
N GLU A 59 -21.56 -72.58 82.42
CA GLU A 59 -22.19 -71.86 81.31
C GLU A 59 -21.78 -70.40 81.30
N ASN A 60 -21.86 -69.71 82.45
CA ASN A 60 -21.41 -68.33 82.59
C ASN A 60 -19.93 -68.17 82.23
N ARG A 61 -19.06 -69.10 82.62
CA ARG A 61 -17.64 -69.09 82.24
C ARG A 61 -17.45 -69.20 80.73
N GLN A 62 -18.19 -70.09 80.07
CA GLN A 62 -18.14 -70.23 78.62
C GLN A 62 -18.61 -68.94 77.93
N VAL A 63 -19.71 -68.35 78.40
CA VAL A 63 -20.21 -67.06 77.89
C VAL A 63 -19.18 -65.95 78.10
N ILE A 64 -18.52 -65.88 79.25
CA ILE A 64 -17.45 -64.90 79.53
C ILE A 64 -16.27 -65.08 78.58
N ASN A 65 -15.83 -66.32 78.33
CA ASN A 65 -14.73 -66.61 77.40
C ASN A 65 -15.08 -66.21 75.96
N ASN A 66 -16.31 -66.52 75.52
CA ASN A 66 -16.83 -66.12 74.21
C ASN A 66 -16.88 -64.60 74.09
N ASN A 67 -17.42 -63.91 75.11
CA ASN A 67 -17.47 -62.46 75.17
C ASN A 67 -16.07 -61.84 75.14
N THR A 68 -15.10 -62.44 75.86
CA THR A 68 -13.71 -61.97 75.89
C THR A 68 -13.07 -62.06 74.50
N THR A 69 -13.29 -63.18 73.80
CA THR A 69 -12.84 -63.36 72.42
C THR A 69 -13.48 -62.33 71.48
N ALA A 70 -14.80 -62.14 71.58
CA ALA A 70 -15.54 -61.18 70.77
C ALA A 70 -15.10 -59.74 71.03
N ILE A 71 -14.79 -59.38 72.29
CA ILE A 71 -14.24 -58.07 72.66
C ILE A 71 -12.86 -57.87 72.04
N GLY A 72 -11.98 -58.88 72.09
CA GLY A 72 -10.67 -58.83 71.41
C GLY A 72 -10.80 -58.59 69.91
N GLN A 73 -11.67 -59.37 69.23
CA GLN A 73 -11.95 -59.18 67.81
C GLN A 73 -12.53 -57.79 67.49
N ASN A 74 -13.41 -57.27 68.35
CA ASN A 74 -13.93 -55.91 68.19
C ASN A 74 -12.83 -54.86 68.39
N SER A 75 -11.90 -55.06 69.33
CA SER A 75 -10.73 -54.19 69.53
C SER A 75 -9.87 -54.13 68.25
N ASP A 76 -9.53 -55.28 67.68
CA ASP A 76 -8.74 -55.35 66.43
C ASP A 76 -9.43 -54.63 65.28
N ARG A 77 -10.76 -54.78 65.16
CA ARG A 77 -11.57 -54.09 64.13
C ARG A 77 -11.62 -52.58 64.36
N ILE A 78 -11.67 -52.13 65.62
CA ILE A 78 -11.60 -50.71 65.96
C ILE A 78 -10.25 -50.12 65.56
N ASP A 79 -9.16 -50.80 65.86
CA ASP A 79 -7.80 -50.37 65.49
C ASP A 79 -7.61 -50.31 63.97
N ALA A 80 -8.10 -51.32 63.25
CA ALA A 80 -8.09 -51.34 61.78
C ALA A 80 -8.90 -50.16 61.19
N ASN A 81 -10.08 -49.88 61.75
CA ASN A 81 -10.90 -48.74 61.35
C ASN A 81 -10.21 -47.40 61.67
N ALA A 82 -9.58 -47.28 62.83
CA ALA A 82 -8.84 -46.08 63.23
C ALA A 82 -7.69 -45.79 62.26
N LYS A 83 -6.94 -46.83 61.85
CA LYS A 83 -5.93 -46.73 60.80
C LYS A 83 -6.53 -46.29 59.47
N GLY A 84 -7.64 -46.90 59.04
CA GLY A 84 -8.33 -46.52 57.80
C GLY A 84 -8.80 -45.06 57.80
N VAL A 85 -9.29 -44.56 58.94
CA VAL A 85 -9.67 -43.14 59.12
C VAL A 85 -8.45 -42.22 59.02
N ALA A 86 -7.32 -42.59 59.62
CA ALA A 86 -6.08 -41.81 59.52
C ALA A 86 -5.54 -41.75 58.08
N ASP A 87 -5.54 -42.87 57.37
CA ASP A 87 -5.12 -42.95 55.96
C ASP A 87 -6.04 -42.11 55.05
N ASN A 88 -7.36 -42.18 55.26
CA ASN A 88 -8.34 -41.34 54.56
C ASN A 88 -8.12 -39.84 54.83
N ARG A 89 -7.82 -39.46 56.09
CA ARG A 89 -7.52 -38.07 56.46
C ARG A 89 -6.29 -37.55 55.71
N ALA A 90 -5.24 -38.36 55.61
CA ALA A 90 -4.03 -37.99 54.85
C ALA A 90 -4.32 -37.83 53.35
N ALA A 91 -5.08 -38.75 52.75
CA ALA A 91 -5.48 -38.67 51.33
C ALA A 91 -6.36 -37.43 51.04
N ILE A 92 -7.28 -37.08 51.94
CA ILE A 92 -8.10 -35.87 51.84
C ILE A 92 -7.20 -34.61 51.88
N GLY A 93 -6.21 -34.57 52.76
CA GLY A 93 -5.24 -33.47 52.82
C GLY A 93 -4.45 -33.31 51.51
N GLN A 94 -3.99 -34.41 50.92
CA GLN A 94 -3.31 -34.39 49.62
C GLN A 94 -4.22 -33.90 48.49
N ASN A 95 -5.48 -34.35 48.47
CA ASN A 95 -6.46 -33.90 47.49
C ASN A 95 -6.78 -32.42 47.63
N SER A 96 -6.89 -31.90 48.87
CA SER A 96 -7.06 -30.47 49.13
C SER A 96 -5.92 -29.65 48.51
N GLY A 97 -4.66 -30.04 48.75
CA GLY A 97 -3.51 -29.35 48.17
C GLY A 97 -3.48 -29.39 46.63
N ARG A 98 -3.91 -30.50 46.03
CA ARG A 98 -4.05 -30.60 44.55
C ARG A 98 -5.17 -29.70 44.02
N ILE A 99 -6.29 -29.58 44.74
CA ILE A 99 -7.38 -28.68 44.38
C ILE A 99 -6.91 -27.22 44.44
N ASP A 100 -6.17 -26.83 45.47
CA ASP A 100 -5.63 -25.47 45.59
C ASP A 100 -4.63 -25.15 44.46
N ALA A 101 -3.75 -26.09 44.13
CA ALA A 101 -2.82 -25.95 43.01
C ALA A 101 -3.55 -25.81 41.66
N ASN A 102 -4.60 -26.61 41.43
CA ASN A 102 -5.43 -26.50 40.23
C ASN A 102 -6.20 -25.18 40.18
N ALA A 103 -6.74 -24.70 41.31
CA ALA A 103 -7.43 -23.43 41.40
C ALA A 103 -6.48 -22.26 41.05
N LYS A 104 -5.24 -22.30 41.53
CA LYS A 104 -4.20 -21.34 41.14
C LYS A 104 -3.89 -21.43 39.64
N GLY A 105 -3.71 -22.63 39.09
CA GLY A 105 -3.48 -22.83 37.66
C GLY A 105 -4.62 -22.29 36.79
N VAL A 106 -5.87 -22.47 37.20
CA VAL A 106 -7.06 -21.91 36.52
C VAL A 106 -7.05 -20.38 36.57
N ALA A 107 -6.73 -19.78 37.71
CA ALA A 107 -6.63 -18.33 37.84
C ALA A 107 -5.52 -17.73 36.95
N ASP A 108 -4.34 -18.38 36.91
CA ASP A 108 -3.22 -17.96 36.07
C ASP A 108 -3.57 -18.08 34.57
N ASN A 109 -4.24 -19.17 34.16
CA ASN A 109 -4.75 -19.35 32.81
C ASN A 109 -5.80 -18.29 32.44
N LYS A 110 -6.74 -17.97 33.34
CA LYS A 110 -7.73 -16.91 33.14
C LYS A 110 -7.07 -15.55 32.88
N ALA A 111 -6.03 -15.21 33.65
CA ALA A 111 -5.26 -13.98 33.46
C ALA A 111 -4.50 -13.98 32.11
N ALA A 112 -3.91 -15.12 31.72
CA ALA A 112 -3.23 -15.26 30.44
C ALA A 112 -4.18 -15.12 29.24
N ILE A 113 -5.38 -15.73 29.32
CA ILE A 113 -6.44 -15.58 28.31
C ILE A 113 -6.87 -14.12 28.20
N GLY A 114 -7.06 -13.42 29.31
CA GLY A 114 -7.38 -11.98 29.30
C GLY A 114 -6.31 -11.14 28.59
N ARG A 115 -5.03 -11.39 28.84
CA ARG A 115 -3.92 -10.72 28.13
C ARG A 115 -3.90 -11.04 26.63
N ASN A 116 -4.15 -12.29 26.27
CA ASN A 116 -4.23 -12.69 24.86
C ASN A 116 -5.41 -12.04 24.14
N SER A 117 -6.57 -11.94 24.79
CA SER A 117 -7.73 -11.22 24.26
C SER A 117 -7.37 -9.77 23.93
N GLY A 118 -6.77 -9.04 24.87
CA GLY A 118 -6.36 -7.65 24.63
C GLY A 118 -5.33 -7.49 23.49
N ARG A 119 -4.41 -8.46 23.33
CA ARG A 119 -3.46 -8.48 22.20
C ARG A 119 -4.16 -8.74 20.86
N ILE A 120 -5.16 -9.63 20.85
CA ILE A 120 -5.97 -9.90 19.66
C ILE A 120 -6.73 -8.64 19.24
N ASP A 121 -7.34 -7.93 20.19
CA ASP A 121 -8.07 -6.68 19.92
C ASP A 121 -7.14 -5.59 19.37
N ALA A 122 -5.95 -5.44 19.95
CA ALA A 122 -4.93 -4.50 19.45
C ALA A 122 -4.48 -4.85 18.02
N ASN A 123 -4.26 -6.14 17.72
CA ASN A 123 -3.92 -6.59 16.38
C ASN A 123 -5.07 -6.37 15.39
N ALA A 124 -6.31 -6.64 15.79
CA ALA A 124 -7.49 -6.41 14.96
C ALA A 124 -7.61 -4.91 14.59
N LYS A 125 -7.37 -4.02 15.56
CA LYS A 125 -7.29 -2.58 15.30
C LYS A 125 -6.16 -2.23 14.32
N GLY A 126 -4.95 -2.77 14.54
CA GLY A 126 -3.82 -2.54 13.63
C GLY A 126 -4.09 -3.01 12.19
N VAL A 127 -4.77 -4.15 12.02
CA VAL A 127 -5.21 -4.65 10.71
C VAL A 127 -6.23 -3.72 10.05
N ALA A 128 -7.20 -3.21 10.81
CA ALA A 128 -8.19 -2.25 10.29
C ALA A 128 -7.55 -0.91 9.87
N ASP A 129 -6.60 -0.41 10.65
CA ASP A 129 -5.84 0.81 10.34
C ASP A 129 -4.99 0.61 9.07
N ASN A 130 -4.31 -0.53 8.94
CA ASN A 130 -3.56 -0.90 7.73
C ASN A 130 -4.47 -1.03 6.49
N LYS A 131 -5.64 -1.67 6.62
CA LYS A 131 -6.62 -1.77 5.53
C LYS A 131 -7.03 -0.39 5.01
N THR A 132 -7.27 0.55 5.93
CA THR A 132 -7.62 1.93 5.57
C THR A 132 -6.46 2.65 4.89
N ALA A 133 -5.23 2.49 5.39
CA ALA A 133 -4.03 3.09 4.78
C ALA A 133 -3.77 2.56 3.36
N ILE A 134 -3.93 1.25 3.15
CA ILE A 134 -3.84 0.62 1.83
C ILE A 134 -4.88 1.20 0.87
N GLY A 135 -6.13 1.36 1.32
CA GLY A 135 -7.18 2.01 0.52
C GLY A 135 -6.82 3.43 0.07
N ARG A 136 -6.27 4.26 0.98
CA ARG A 136 -5.80 5.62 0.62
C ARG A 136 -4.63 5.58 -0.38
N ASN A 137 -3.68 4.66 -0.21
CA ASN A 137 -2.57 4.51 -1.13
C ASN A 137 -3.03 4.06 -2.51
N SER A 138 -4.00 3.14 -2.60
CA SER A 138 -4.63 2.74 -3.86
C SER A 138 -5.21 3.96 -4.60
N GLY A 139 -6.01 4.79 -3.92
CA GLY A 139 -6.59 5.98 -4.55
C GLY A 139 -5.54 7.02 -5.00
N ARG A 140 -4.43 7.16 -4.27
CA ARG A 140 -3.28 7.99 -4.69
C ARG A 140 -2.58 7.43 -5.93
N ILE A 141 -2.41 6.12 -5.99
CA ILE A 141 -1.84 5.43 -7.17
C ILE A 141 -2.74 5.68 -8.40
N ASP A 142 -4.05 5.54 -8.26
CA ASP A 142 -5.01 5.79 -9.35
C ASP A 142 -4.95 7.25 -9.83
N THR A 143 -4.89 8.20 -8.89
CA THR A 143 -4.74 9.63 -9.20
C THR A 143 -3.45 9.91 -9.96
N ASN A 144 -2.33 9.32 -9.52
CA ASN A 144 -1.04 9.46 -10.19
C ASN A 144 -1.05 8.81 -11.59
N ALA A 145 -1.67 7.64 -11.75
CA ALA A 145 -1.81 6.98 -13.04
C ALA A 145 -2.59 7.85 -14.02
N LYS A 146 -3.69 8.48 -13.56
CA LYS A 146 -4.43 9.47 -14.36
C LYS A 146 -3.56 10.68 -14.72
N GLY A 147 -2.83 11.25 -13.76
CA GLY A 147 -1.94 12.39 -14.02
C GLY A 147 -0.84 12.06 -15.04
N VAL A 148 -0.28 10.85 -15.00
CA VAL A 148 0.69 10.36 -16.00
C VAL A 148 0.05 10.24 -17.39
N ALA A 149 -1.17 9.71 -17.48
CA ALA A 149 -1.90 9.62 -18.75
C ALA A 149 -2.21 11.00 -19.34
N ASP A 150 -2.65 11.95 -18.51
CA ASP A 150 -2.95 13.32 -18.92
C ASP A 150 -1.66 14.03 -19.41
N ASN A 151 -0.54 13.87 -18.69
CA ASN A 151 0.78 14.38 -19.13
C ASN A 151 1.23 13.77 -20.45
N ARG A 152 1.04 12.45 -20.65
CA ARG A 152 1.37 11.78 -21.91
C ARG A 152 0.57 12.36 -23.08
N ALA A 153 -0.72 12.63 -22.89
CA ALA A 153 -1.56 13.26 -23.90
C ALA A 153 -1.08 14.69 -24.23
N ALA A 154 -0.78 15.49 -23.21
CA ALA A 154 -0.26 16.86 -23.40
C ALA A 154 1.08 16.90 -24.15
N ILE A 155 2.01 15.98 -23.82
CA ILE A 155 3.29 15.84 -24.53
C ILE A 155 3.07 15.49 -26.00
N SER A 156 2.12 14.59 -26.30
CA SER A 156 1.78 14.23 -27.68
C SER A 156 1.24 15.43 -28.47
N GLN A 157 0.33 16.21 -27.86
CA GLN A 157 -0.19 17.44 -28.48
C GLN A 157 0.91 18.48 -28.73
N ASN A 158 1.81 18.68 -27.75
CA ASN A 158 2.93 19.59 -27.88
C ASN A 158 3.88 19.15 -29.00
N ARG A 159 4.15 17.85 -29.14
CA ARG A 159 4.94 17.31 -30.27
C ARG A 159 4.28 17.63 -31.61
N GLY A 160 2.95 17.50 -31.71
CA GLY A 160 2.19 17.90 -32.89
C GLY A 160 2.35 19.39 -33.23
N ARG A 161 2.21 20.27 -32.23
CA ARG A 161 2.40 21.73 -32.40
C ARG A 161 3.82 22.10 -32.80
N ILE A 162 4.83 21.46 -32.21
CA ILE A 162 6.24 21.67 -32.55
C ILE A 162 6.50 21.28 -34.03
N ASN A 163 5.96 20.15 -34.48
CA ASN A 163 6.09 19.72 -35.86
C ASN A 163 5.42 20.70 -36.84
N ALA A 164 4.22 21.19 -36.50
CA ALA A 164 3.52 22.19 -37.30
C ALA A 164 4.32 23.51 -37.38
N ASN A 165 4.87 23.97 -36.26
CA ASN A 165 5.72 25.16 -36.22
C ASN A 165 7.00 24.98 -37.04
N ALA A 166 7.65 23.80 -36.96
CA ALA A 166 8.83 23.49 -37.75
C ALA A 166 8.53 23.53 -39.27
N ALA A 167 7.39 22.98 -39.69
CA ALA A 167 6.93 23.06 -41.08
C ALA A 167 6.64 24.52 -41.49
N GLY A 168 5.99 25.31 -40.63
CA GLY A 168 5.74 26.74 -40.87
C GLY A 168 7.04 27.53 -41.04
N VAL A 169 8.04 27.30 -40.19
CA VAL A 169 9.37 27.94 -40.29
C VAL A 169 10.08 27.54 -41.59
N ALA A 170 9.99 26.28 -42.01
CA ALA A 170 10.57 25.82 -43.27
C ALA A 170 9.92 26.51 -44.49
N SER A 171 8.58 26.64 -44.49
CA SER A 171 7.83 27.36 -45.51
C SER A 171 8.23 28.85 -45.57
N ASN A 172 8.27 29.52 -44.41
CA ASN A 172 8.69 30.92 -44.33
C ASN A 172 10.13 31.10 -44.85
N ARG A 173 11.05 30.19 -44.53
CA ARG A 173 12.42 30.22 -45.05
C ARG A 173 12.48 30.05 -46.57
N ALA A 174 11.59 29.25 -47.16
CA ALA A 174 11.50 29.12 -48.62
C ALA A 174 10.97 30.42 -49.26
N ALA A 175 9.90 31.00 -48.70
CA ALA A 175 9.34 32.26 -49.17
C ALA A 175 10.34 33.43 -49.07
N ILE A 176 11.08 33.53 -47.96
CA ILE A 176 12.13 34.54 -47.79
C ILE A 176 13.23 34.40 -48.85
N ARG A 177 13.63 33.17 -49.20
CA ARG A 177 14.61 32.93 -50.26
C ARG A 177 14.10 33.35 -51.63
N GLN A 178 12.84 33.05 -51.95
CA GLN A 178 12.21 33.50 -53.20
C GLN A 178 12.13 35.03 -53.27
N ASN A 179 11.71 35.68 -52.18
CA ASN A 179 11.65 37.14 -52.10
C ASN A 179 13.03 37.78 -52.26
N SER A 180 14.06 37.23 -51.60
CA SER A 180 15.44 37.71 -51.73
C SER A 180 15.96 37.61 -53.18
N ALA A 181 15.69 36.49 -53.86
CA ALA A 181 16.04 36.32 -55.26
C ALA A 181 15.28 37.31 -56.18
N ALA A 182 13.99 37.52 -55.94
CA ALA A 182 13.19 38.48 -56.68
C ALA A 182 13.67 39.93 -56.48
N ILE A 183 14.02 40.32 -55.25
CA ILE A 183 14.59 41.63 -54.95
C ILE A 183 15.92 41.84 -55.66
N SER A 184 16.79 40.82 -55.69
CA SER A 184 18.07 40.88 -56.42
C SER A 184 17.88 41.07 -57.93
N ALA A 185 16.95 40.32 -58.53
CA ALA A 185 16.61 40.46 -59.95
C ALA A 185 16.00 41.84 -60.28
N LEU A 186 15.17 42.38 -59.37
CA LEU A 186 14.66 43.74 -59.50
C LEU A 186 15.78 44.79 -59.42
N GLY A 187 16.75 44.61 -58.51
CA GLY A 187 17.94 45.47 -58.41
C GLY A 187 18.71 45.54 -59.72
N GLN A 188 19.01 44.38 -60.33
CA GLN A 188 19.69 44.31 -61.63
C GLN A 188 18.91 44.99 -62.75
N ARG A 189 17.58 44.83 -62.76
CA ARG A 189 16.72 45.49 -63.74
C ARG A 189 16.72 47.01 -63.57
N VAL A 190 16.72 47.49 -62.33
CA VAL A 190 16.79 48.93 -62.01
C VAL A 190 18.14 49.51 -62.46
N ASP A 191 19.25 48.82 -62.19
CA ASP A 191 20.59 49.25 -62.63
C ASP A 191 20.69 49.28 -64.17
N GLY A 192 20.13 48.27 -64.84
CA GLY A 192 20.05 48.22 -66.30
C GLY A 192 19.23 49.37 -66.88
N LEU A 193 18.05 49.65 -66.29
CA LEU A 193 17.21 50.80 -66.68
C LEU A 193 17.91 52.13 -66.43
N GLN A 194 18.63 52.27 -65.32
CA GLN A 194 19.41 53.47 -65.00
C GLN A 194 20.51 53.72 -66.06
N GLY A 195 21.18 52.66 -66.52
CA GLY A 195 22.13 52.72 -67.63
C GLY A 195 21.47 53.14 -68.95
N GLN A 196 20.34 52.51 -69.31
CA GLN A 196 19.57 52.87 -70.51
C GLN A 196 19.09 54.33 -70.48
N ILE A 197 18.60 54.81 -69.33
CA ILE A 197 18.18 56.21 -69.14
C ILE A 197 19.37 57.16 -69.35
N ASN A 198 20.55 56.83 -68.82
CA ASN A 198 21.75 57.67 -68.99
C ASN A 198 22.19 57.72 -70.46
N SER A 199 22.20 56.58 -71.16
CA SER A 199 22.50 56.50 -72.59
C SER A 199 21.50 57.28 -73.43
N ALA A 200 20.20 57.08 -73.20
CA ALA A 200 19.14 57.80 -73.90
C ALA A 200 19.23 59.32 -73.69
N ARG A 201 19.54 59.77 -72.46
CA ARG A 201 19.78 61.19 -72.18
C ARG A 201 21.03 61.71 -72.90
N LYS A 202 22.10 60.93 -72.99
CA LYS A 202 23.33 61.31 -73.71
C LYS A 202 23.06 61.45 -75.22
N GLU A 203 22.36 60.49 -75.81
CA GLU A 203 21.96 60.49 -77.21
C GLU A 203 21.00 61.66 -77.54
N ALA A 204 19.98 61.88 -76.71
CA ALA A 204 19.04 62.98 -76.91
C ALA A 204 19.74 64.36 -76.84
N ARG A 205 20.67 64.54 -75.89
CA ARG A 205 21.45 65.79 -75.78
C ARG A 205 22.38 65.98 -76.96
N ALA A 206 22.98 64.89 -77.44
CA ALA A 206 23.83 64.90 -78.61
C ALA A 206 23.09 65.27 -79.89
N GLY A 207 21.93 64.65 -80.13
CA GLY A 207 21.07 64.98 -81.25
C GLY A 207 20.65 66.46 -81.25
N ALA A 208 20.27 67.00 -80.09
CA ALA A 208 19.92 68.41 -79.97
C ALA A 208 21.11 69.36 -80.23
N ALA A 209 22.29 69.04 -79.70
CA ALA A 209 23.51 69.82 -79.95
C ALA A 209 23.92 69.76 -81.43
N ASN A 210 23.86 68.59 -82.05
CA ASN A 210 24.12 68.39 -83.48
C ASN A 210 23.14 69.21 -84.33
N ALA A 211 21.84 69.17 -84.02
CA ALA A 211 20.83 69.97 -84.71
C ALA A 211 21.08 71.48 -84.56
N ALA A 212 21.47 71.93 -83.37
CA ALA A 212 21.83 73.33 -83.14
C ALA A 212 23.07 73.75 -83.95
N ALA A 213 24.09 72.88 -84.02
CA ALA A 213 25.31 73.14 -84.80
C ALA A 213 25.01 73.19 -86.30
N LEU A 214 24.20 72.26 -86.80
CA LEU A 214 23.75 72.19 -88.20
C LEU A 214 22.91 73.41 -88.57
N SER A 215 22.00 73.86 -87.69
CA SER A 215 21.18 75.05 -87.92
C SER A 215 22.00 76.35 -87.95
N GLY A 216 23.20 76.34 -87.36
CA GLY A 216 24.13 77.48 -87.38
C GLY A 216 24.92 77.63 -88.68
N LEU A 217 24.90 76.63 -89.56
CA LEU A 217 25.63 76.67 -90.82
C LEU A 217 25.02 77.70 -91.78
N ARG A 218 25.87 78.57 -92.32
CA ARG A 218 25.48 79.61 -93.28
C ARG A 218 26.29 79.46 -94.55
N TYR A 219 25.58 79.31 -95.66
CA TYR A 219 26.17 79.16 -96.99
C TYR A 219 26.10 80.47 -97.78
N ASP A 220 27.01 80.61 -98.74
CA ASP A 220 27.00 81.75 -99.65
C ASP A 220 25.91 81.59 -100.70
N ASN A 221 24.99 82.56 -100.76
CA ASN A 221 23.84 82.54 -101.65
C ASN A 221 24.13 83.10 -103.05
N ARG A 222 25.37 83.53 -103.33
CA ARG A 222 25.72 84.11 -104.64
C ARG A 222 25.78 83.03 -105.75
N PRO A 223 25.34 83.35 -106.97
CA PRO A 223 25.23 82.36 -108.05
C PRO A 223 26.59 81.75 -108.43
N GLY A 224 26.60 80.44 -108.66
CA GLY A 224 27.79 79.70 -109.08
C GLY A 224 28.86 79.55 -108.01
N LYS A 225 28.58 79.88 -106.74
CA LYS A 225 29.53 79.72 -105.64
C LYS A 225 29.35 78.38 -104.94
N VAL A 226 30.47 77.68 -104.77
CA VAL A 226 30.60 76.61 -103.78
C VAL A 226 31.09 77.26 -102.49
N SER A 227 30.45 76.92 -101.37
CA SER A 227 30.77 77.44 -100.05
C SER A 227 30.96 76.32 -99.05
N ILE A 228 31.79 76.56 -98.04
CA ILE A 228 32.03 75.67 -96.90
C ILE A 228 31.55 76.43 -95.67
N ALA A 229 30.80 75.75 -94.81
CA ALA A 229 30.31 76.30 -93.56
C ALA A 229 30.75 75.38 -92.41
N THR A 230 31.05 75.98 -91.26
CA THR A 230 31.28 75.29 -90.00
C THR A 230 30.43 75.93 -88.91
N GLY A 231 30.02 75.13 -87.93
CA GLY A 231 29.09 75.56 -86.89
C GLY A 231 29.35 74.81 -85.59
N VAL A 232 29.07 75.45 -84.47
CA VAL A 232 29.12 74.83 -83.15
C VAL A 232 27.77 74.97 -82.48
N GLY A 233 27.31 73.90 -81.85
CA GLY A 233 26.00 73.84 -81.20
C GLY A 233 26.13 73.23 -79.82
N GLY A 234 25.39 73.78 -78.86
CA GLY A 234 25.41 73.33 -77.47
C GLY A 234 24.01 73.04 -76.94
N PHE A 235 23.85 71.93 -76.21
CA PHE A 235 22.62 71.64 -75.47
C PHE A 235 22.90 70.82 -74.21
N LYS A 236 22.47 71.33 -73.04
CA LYS A 236 22.57 70.67 -71.72
C LYS A 236 23.90 69.93 -71.48
N GLY A 237 25.02 70.62 -71.71
CA GLY A 237 26.39 70.13 -71.48
C GLY A 237 27.00 69.31 -72.62
N SER A 238 26.25 69.02 -73.70
CA SER A 238 26.79 68.43 -74.92
C SER A 238 27.10 69.53 -75.94
N THR A 239 28.27 69.44 -76.57
CA THR A 239 28.69 70.34 -77.65
C THR A 239 28.93 69.52 -78.90
N ALA A 240 28.53 70.05 -80.05
CA ALA A 240 28.69 69.44 -81.36
C ALA A 240 29.42 70.38 -82.31
N LEU A 241 30.23 69.79 -83.20
CA LEU A 241 30.85 70.47 -84.32
C LEU A 241 30.16 70.03 -85.60
N ALA A 242 29.71 70.99 -86.40
CA ALA A 242 29.13 70.77 -87.71
C ALA A 242 30.02 71.34 -88.81
N ALA A 243 30.05 70.65 -89.95
CA ALA A 243 30.66 71.12 -91.17
C ALA A 243 29.78 70.73 -92.36
N GLY A 244 29.71 71.59 -93.38
CA GLY A 244 28.97 71.29 -94.59
C GLY A 244 29.42 72.10 -95.77
N ILE A 245 28.91 71.72 -96.93
CA ILE A 245 29.13 72.41 -98.19
C ILE A 245 27.79 72.82 -98.81
N GLY A 246 27.78 73.96 -99.49
CA GLY A 246 26.59 74.48 -100.15
C GLY A 246 26.92 75.03 -101.52
N TYR A 247 25.99 74.89 -102.46
CA TYR A 247 26.10 75.39 -103.82
C TYR A 247 24.82 76.12 -104.24
N THR A 248 24.97 77.31 -104.80
CA THR A 248 23.88 78.06 -105.44
C THR A 248 24.03 77.99 -106.96
N SER A 249 22.98 77.55 -107.65
CA SER A 249 22.92 77.45 -109.11
C SER A 249 23.22 78.80 -109.78
N LYS A 250 23.92 78.78 -110.93
CA LYS A 250 24.22 79.99 -111.70
C LYS A 250 22.97 80.73 -112.17
N ASN A 251 21.87 80.03 -112.34
CA ASN A 251 20.59 80.60 -112.76
C ASN A 251 19.76 81.09 -111.56
N GLU A 252 20.33 81.11 -110.34
CA GLU A 252 19.69 81.50 -109.07
C GLU A 252 18.46 80.69 -108.63
N ASN A 253 18.01 79.79 -109.49
CA ASN A 253 16.78 79.03 -109.33
C ASN A 253 16.85 77.90 -108.31
N ALA A 254 18.05 77.45 -107.94
CA ALA A 254 18.23 76.33 -107.02
C ALA A 254 19.41 76.55 -106.07
N ARG A 255 19.24 76.14 -104.82
CA ARG A 255 20.31 76.09 -103.79
C ARG A 255 20.34 74.72 -103.16
N TYR A 256 21.52 74.22 -102.90
CA TYR A 256 21.76 72.89 -102.34
C TYR A 256 22.75 72.97 -101.19
N ASN A 257 22.57 72.12 -100.19
CA ASN A 257 23.56 71.93 -99.14
C ASN A 257 23.57 70.49 -98.61
N VAL A 258 24.73 70.09 -98.09
CA VAL A 258 24.91 68.85 -97.34
C VAL A 258 25.85 69.12 -96.17
N SER A 259 25.53 68.55 -95.02
CA SER A 259 26.30 68.80 -93.79
C SER A 259 26.26 67.62 -92.85
N VAL A 260 27.29 67.54 -92.00
CA VAL A 260 27.46 66.54 -90.95
C VAL A 260 27.81 67.25 -89.65
N ALA A 261 27.30 66.75 -88.54
CA ALA A 261 27.69 67.12 -87.20
C ALA A 261 28.18 65.90 -86.42
N TYR A 262 29.16 66.13 -85.54
CA TYR A 262 29.75 65.11 -84.69
C TYR A 262 29.83 65.60 -83.25
N ASN A 263 29.57 64.69 -82.32
CA ASN A 263 29.94 64.83 -80.92
C ASN A 263 30.26 63.49 -80.24
N GLU A 264 30.52 63.53 -78.93
CA GLU A 264 30.88 62.34 -78.12
C GLU A 264 29.84 61.21 -78.07
N ALA A 265 28.57 61.46 -78.41
CA ALA A 265 27.53 60.44 -78.35
C ALA A 265 27.05 59.98 -79.72
N GLY A 266 27.34 60.71 -80.79
CA GLY A 266 26.97 60.30 -82.14
C GLY A 266 27.17 61.36 -83.21
N THR A 267 26.94 60.93 -84.44
CA THR A 267 26.92 61.78 -85.64
C THR A 267 25.49 62.08 -86.08
N SER A 268 25.32 63.22 -86.73
CA SER A 268 24.08 63.55 -87.43
C SER A 268 24.41 64.15 -88.79
N TRP A 269 23.50 64.06 -89.73
CA TRP A 269 23.69 64.60 -91.07
C TRP A 269 22.40 65.24 -91.56
N ASN A 270 22.52 66.19 -92.47
CA ASN A 270 21.37 66.76 -93.18
C ASN A 270 21.75 67.08 -94.63
N ALA A 271 20.72 67.18 -95.46
CA ALA A 271 20.83 67.68 -96.82
C ALA A 271 19.58 68.52 -97.12
N GLY A 272 19.76 69.57 -97.91
CA GLY A 272 18.69 70.49 -98.27
C GLY A 272 18.80 70.92 -99.72
N ALA A 273 17.63 71.14 -100.33
CA ALA A 273 17.50 71.78 -101.62
C ALA A 273 16.35 72.77 -101.55
N SER A 274 16.51 73.94 -102.17
CA SER A 274 15.45 74.93 -102.32
C SER A 274 15.41 75.44 -103.74
N PHE A 275 14.21 75.73 -104.23
CA PHE A 275 13.97 76.21 -105.58
C PHE A 275 13.16 77.50 -105.53
N THR A 276 13.50 78.45 -106.39
CA THR A 276 12.72 79.68 -106.56
C THR A 276 11.85 79.51 -107.80
N LEU A 277 10.53 79.56 -107.62
CA LEU A 277 9.54 79.42 -108.68
C LEU A 277 9.08 80.82 -109.10
N ASN A 278 9.66 81.35 -110.18
CA ASN A 278 9.17 82.54 -110.86
C ASN A 278 8.85 82.18 -112.30
#